data_AF-A0A7C3Q1T2-F1
#
_entry.id   AF-A0A7C3Q1T2-F1
#
_cell.length_a   1.000
_cell.length_b   1.000
_cell.length_c   1.000
_cell.angle_alpha   90.00
_cell.angle_beta   90.00
_cell.angle_gamma   90.00
#
_symmetry.space_group_name_H-M   'P 1'
#
loop_
_entity.id
_entity.type
_entity.pdbx_description
1 polymer ?
#
loop_
_entity_poly.entity_id
_entity_poly.type
_entity_poly.pdbx_seq_one_letter_code
_entity_poly.pdbx_strand_id
1 'polypeptide(L)'
;MLKPKLPPFKKTLFTRKPYSASFLNSLFKKLSEMPQPFLGVLSAEYDQGILFLFIIQNESYAAGGWLDGRSKVLSLHEFFQMSAKQEKAQFSLYESDPIYLKCLLGLIQKAPATQATTDLVSIEGLLERLKQDPGENLLILKKGEDFNFFYFLRKRLVEAYLATPDHVSKEDSLEENLLSYVYTVGISSPVELLLYSDLKVAGAPDAYPSASDARPSAIVDYFLRPCPQLILISPQGSIQKTMLHKSVFTIGRSTENDLVLDDSLVSRKHATLRQQGEDYVLEDEKSRNGILVNSEPVSRVRLSDGDKIQIGSFKLQFLLSDSLGVVGKKAATPTGDETMVRTDQHLLDGRARRQPRCWLEVVSGPLRGARFEISEVKTVLGRSQADVVLKDPKASRQHATIEWTEEGYRYIDHGSTNGSFINDQRVTTRLMTSGDIVRLGNTELKVTIEQ
;
A
#
# COMPACT_ATOMS: atom_id res chain seq x y z
N MET A 1 -4.45 13.17 15.07
CA MET A 1 -3.99 13.76 13.80
C MET A 1 -5.19 13.79 12.88
N LEU A 2 -5.53 14.98 12.38
CA LEU A 2 -6.77 15.15 11.65
C LEU A 2 -6.56 15.09 10.12
N LYS A 3 -7.65 14.93 9.37
CA LYS A 3 -7.75 14.55 7.96
C LYS A 3 -7.48 15.77 7.06
N PRO A 4 -6.93 15.64 5.84
CA PRO A 4 -6.80 16.79 4.96
C PRO A 4 -8.19 17.35 4.63
N LYS A 5 -8.40 18.64 4.93
CA LYS A 5 -9.50 19.44 4.41
C LYS A 5 -9.14 19.88 3.00
N LEU A 6 -9.68 19.13 2.04
CA LEU A 6 -9.46 19.36 0.62
C LEU A 6 -10.34 20.50 0.09
N PRO A 7 -9.89 21.20 -0.97
CA PRO A 7 -10.74 22.13 -1.72
C PRO A 7 -12.06 21.49 -2.18
N PRO A 8 -13.14 22.30 -2.30
CA PRO A 8 -14.43 21.79 -2.73
C PRO A 8 -14.35 21.26 -4.16
N PHE A 9 -15.03 20.14 -4.41
CA PHE A 9 -15.20 19.60 -5.75
C PHE A 9 -16.25 20.39 -6.54
N LYS A 10 -16.17 20.31 -7.88
CA LYS A 10 -17.09 20.98 -8.80
C LYS A 10 -18.56 20.70 -8.49
N LYS A 11 -18.89 19.44 -8.19
CA LYS A 11 -20.25 19.04 -7.80
C LYS A 11 -20.21 17.86 -6.84
N THR A 12 -21.07 17.90 -5.83
CA THR A 12 -21.30 16.76 -4.94
C THR A 12 -22.54 16.00 -5.41
N LEU A 13 -22.40 14.70 -5.72
CA LEU A 13 -23.51 13.85 -6.15
C LEU A 13 -24.25 13.25 -4.96
N PHE A 14 -23.51 12.82 -3.94
CA PHE A 14 -24.04 12.45 -2.63
C PHE A 14 -22.93 12.50 -1.58
N THR A 15 -23.32 12.56 -0.31
CA THR A 15 -22.40 12.52 0.83
C THR A 15 -22.83 11.50 1.87
N ARG A 16 -21.84 10.92 2.56
CA ARG A 16 -22.01 10.10 3.78
C ARG A 16 -23.05 8.99 3.64
N LYS A 17 -22.92 8.17 2.59
CA LYS A 17 -23.66 6.92 2.43
C LYS A 17 -22.89 5.80 3.15
N PRO A 18 -23.53 4.99 3.99
CA PRO A 18 -22.86 3.87 4.63
C PRO A 18 -22.42 2.84 3.58
N TYR A 19 -21.34 2.13 3.88
CA TYR A 19 -20.91 1.00 3.07
C TYR A 19 -22.01 -0.07 2.92
N SER A 20 -22.23 -0.52 1.69
CA SER A 20 -22.72 -1.87 1.40
C SER A 20 -22.27 -2.31 0.02
N ALA A 21 -22.01 -3.62 -0.15
CA ALA A 21 -21.61 -4.16 -1.46
C ALA A 21 -22.68 -3.92 -2.53
N SER A 22 -23.96 -4.04 -2.17
CA SER A 22 -25.10 -3.78 -3.06
C SER A 22 -25.18 -2.31 -3.49
N PHE A 23 -24.89 -1.37 -2.58
CA PHE A 23 -24.82 0.06 -2.90
C PHE A 23 -23.71 0.34 -3.90
N LEU A 24 -22.49 -0.14 -3.64
CA LEU A 24 -21.35 0.11 -4.53
C LEU A 24 -21.55 -0.57 -5.89
N ASN A 25 -22.04 -1.81 -5.95
CA ASN A 25 -22.37 -2.47 -7.23
C ASN A 25 -23.42 -1.68 -8.02
N SER A 26 -24.47 -1.18 -7.34
CA SER A 26 -25.49 -0.33 -7.97
C SER A 26 -24.91 1.01 -8.46
N LEU A 27 -23.96 1.58 -7.72
CA LEU A 27 -23.27 2.81 -8.10
C LEU A 27 -22.46 2.62 -9.38
N PHE A 28 -21.61 1.60 -9.44
CA PHE A 28 -20.78 1.36 -10.62
C PHE A 28 -21.59 0.94 -11.84
N LYS A 29 -22.69 0.21 -11.64
CA LYS A 29 -23.65 -0.04 -12.72
C LYS A 29 -24.18 1.28 -13.30
N LYS A 30 -24.66 2.18 -12.44
CA LYS A 30 -25.14 3.51 -12.87
C LYS A 30 -24.06 4.32 -13.58
N LEU A 31 -22.83 4.32 -13.07
CA LEU A 31 -21.69 5.00 -13.71
C LEU A 31 -21.43 4.44 -15.12
N SER A 32 -21.43 3.11 -15.28
CA SER A 32 -21.21 2.46 -16.58
C SER A 32 -22.32 2.75 -17.61
N GLU A 33 -23.53 3.03 -17.14
CA GLU A 33 -24.69 3.36 -17.96
C GLU A 33 -24.82 4.87 -18.25
N MET A 34 -23.93 5.71 -17.70
CA MET A 34 -23.99 7.16 -17.95
C MET A 34 -23.67 7.49 -19.41
N PRO A 35 -24.51 8.31 -20.08
CA PRO A 35 -24.29 8.67 -21.48
C PRO A 35 -23.10 9.62 -21.68
N GLN A 36 -22.75 10.39 -20.66
CA GLN A 36 -21.60 11.28 -20.65
C GLN A 36 -20.51 10.70 -19.75
N PRO A 37 -19.23 10.79 -20.14
CA PRO A 37 -18.14 10.26 -19.34
C PRO A 37 -18.03 11.02 -18.02
N PHE A 38 -18.15 10.29 -16.92
CA PHE A 38 -17.96 10.78 -15.57
C PHE A 38 -16.46 10.93 -15.27
N LEU A 39 -16.13 12.04 -14.63
CA LEU A 39 -14.81 12.35 -14.10
C LEU A 39 -14.97 12.79 -12.65
N GLY A 40 -14.34 12.08 -11.72
CA GLY A 40 -14.59 12.35 -10.32
C GLY A 40 -13.88 11.44 -9.35
N VAL A 41 -14.28 11.56 -8.08
CA VAL A 41 -13.71 10.82 -6.97
C VAL A 41 -14.84 10.26 -6.12
N LEU A 42 -14.77 8.95 -5.86
CA LEU A 42 -15.51 8.32 -4.77
C LEU A 42 -14.59 8.30 -3.55
N SER A 43 -14.96 8.99 -2.48
CA SER A 43 -14.23 8.93 -1.21
C SER A 43 -14.87 7.94 -0.25
N ALA A 44 -14.07 7.29 0.58
CA ALA A 44 -14.51 6.54 1.74
C ALA A 44 -13.86 7.11 3.01
N GLU A 45 -14.65 7.71 3.88
CA GLU A 45 -14.18 8.35 5.11
C GLU A 45 -14.41 7.47 6.34
N TYR A 46 -13.46 7.46 7.27
CA TYR A 46 -13.58 6.80 8.57
C TYR A 46 -12.74 7.53 9.62
N ASP A 47 -12.79 7.08 10.87
CA ASP A 47 -12.33 7.84 12.06
C ASP A 47 -10.87 8.36 11.99
N GLN A 48 -9.98 7.72 11.21
CA GLN A 48 -8.56 8.07 11.13
C GLN A 48 -8.04 8.32 9.71
N GLY A 49 -8.92 8.43 8.71
CA GLY A 49 -8.45 8.62 7.34
C GLY A 49 -9.53 8.79 6.29
N ILE A 50 -9.08 9.02 5.06
CA ILE A 50 -9.93 9.10 3.88
C ILE A 50 -9.26 8.33 2.74
N LEU A 51 -10.01 7.46 2.10
CA LEU A 51 -9.62 6.78 0.88
C LEU A 51 -10.27 7.46 -0.31
N PHE A 52 -9.59 7.41 -1.44
CA PHE A 52 -10.03 7.95 -2.72
C PHE A 52 -9.96 6.85 -3.77
N LEU A 53 -11.04 6.70 -4.50
CA LEU A 53 -11.10 5.97 -5.75
C LEU A 53 -11.37 6.99 -6.86
N PHE A 54 -10.38 7.11 -7.75
CA PHE A 54 -10.41 8.04 -8.87
C PHE A 54 -11.14 7.37 -10.04
N ILE A 55 -12.14 8.07 -10.58
CA ILE A 55 -12.98 7.57 -11.67
C ILE A 55 -12.76 8.46 -12.90
N ILE A 56 -12.35 7.84 -14.01
CA ILE A 56 -12.09 8.50 -15.29
C ILE A 56 -12.85 7.75 -16.37
N GLN A 57 -13.65 8.47 -17.18
CA GLN A 57 -14.45 7.89 -18.26
C GLN A 57 -15.35 6.73 -17.77
N ASN A 58 -16.03 6.94 -16.64
CA ASN A 58 -16.89 5.94 -15.98
C ASN A 58 -16.15 4.74 -15.35
N GLU A 59 -14.83 4.65 -15.48
CA GLU A 59 -14.03 3.52 -14.97
C GLU A 59 -13.23 3.88 -13.73
N SER A 60 -13.05 2.88 -12.85
CA SER A 60 -12.10 2.97 -11.74
C SER A 60 -10.68 3.04 -12.31
N TYR A 61 -9.99 4.15 -12.10
CA TYR A 61 -8.71 4.45 -12.72
C TYR A 61 -7.53 4.27 -11.77
N ALA A 62 -7.64 4.79 -10.55
CA ALA A 62 -6.59 4.72 -9.55
C ALA A 62 -7.20 4.73 -8.15
N ALA A 63 -6.43 4.34 -7.15
CA ALA A 63 -6.82 4.45 -5.76
C ALA A 63 -5.67 4.94 -4.87
N GLY A 64 -6.05 5.45 -3.71
CA GLY A 64 -5.11 5.87 -2.69
C GLY A 64 -5.85 6.47 -1.51
N GLY A 65 -5.14 7.17 -0.64
CA GLY A 65 -5.77 7.82 0.49
C GLY A 65 -4.81 8.57 1.37
N TRP A 66 -5.38 9.23 2.36
CA TRP A 66 -4.67 9.81 3.47
C TRP A 66 -4.94 8.99 4.73
N LEU A 67 -3.90 8.31 5.20
CA LEU A 67 -3.94 7.34 6.27
C LEU A 67 -2.86 7.67 7.28
N ASP A 68 -3.23 7.70 8.56
CA ASP A 68 -2.28 7.95 9.66
C ASP A 68 -1.42 9.21 9.45
N GLY A 69 -2.03 10.25 8.87
CA GLY A 69 -1.36 11.52 8.61
C GLY A 69 -0.47 11.57 7.36
N ARG A 70 -0.53 10.57 6.47
CA ARG A 70 0.32 10.50 5.26
C ARG A 70 -0.47 10.04 4.05
N SER A 71 -0.02 10.45 2.86
CA SER A 71 -0.53 9.86 1.62
C SER A 71 -0.07 8.41 1.46
N LYS A 72 -0.97 7.58 0.93
CA LYS A 72 -0.70 6.18 0.58
C LYS A 72 -1.29 5.88 -0.79
N VAL A 73 -0.46 5.36 -1.70
CA VAL A 73 -0.92 4.78 -2.97
C VAL A 73 -1.53 3.41 -2.69
N LEU A 74 -2.66 3.13 -3.33
CA LEU A 74 -3.36 1.85 -3.19
C LEU A 74 -3.70 1.28 -4.57
N SER A 75 -3.73 -0.04 -4.65
CA SER A 75 -4.45 -0.77 -5.69
C SER A 75 -5.97 -0.60 -5.52
N LEU A 76 -6.74 -0.89 -6.57
CA LEU A 76 -8.20 -0.91 -6.49
C LEU A 76 -8.68 -1.97 -5.49
N HIS A 77 -8.06 -3.15 -5.49
CA HIS A 77 -8.31 -4.21 -4.50
C HIS A 77 -8.15 -3.71 -3.06
N GLU A 78 -7.03 -3.05 -2.75
CA GLU A 78 -6.79 -2.52 -1.41
C GLU A 78 -7.85 -1.49 -1.02
N PHE A 79 -8.25 -0.59 -1.92
CA PHE A 79 -9.33 0.36 -1.65
C PHE A 79 -10.63 -0.33 -1.24
N PHE A 80 -11.10 -1.32 -2.01
CA PHE A 80 -12.36 -2.00 -1.72
C PHE A 80 -12.26 -2.85 -0.44
N GLN A 81 -11.18 -3.60 -0.25
CA GLN A 81 -10.97 -4.41 0.94
C GLN A 81 -10.88 -3.54 2.21
N MET A 82 -10.14 -2.44 2.15
CA MET A 82 -10.03 -1.52 3.29
C MET A 82 -11.37 -0.87 3.59
N SER A 83 -12.09 -0.42 2.56
CA SER A 83 -13.39 0.23 2.75
C SER A 83 -14.45 -0.72 3.30
N ALA A 84 -14.40 -2.01 2.94
CA ALA A 84 -15.34 -3.01 3.43
C ALA A 84 -15.11 -3.43 4.89
N LYS A 85 -13.87 -3.39 5.38
CA LYS A 85 -13.53 -3.72 6.78
C LYS A 85 -13.93 -2.64 7.78
N GLN A 86 -14.06 -1.41 7.31
CA GLN A 86 -14.38 -0.27 8.16
C GLN A 86 -15.91 -0.20 8.30
N GLU A 87 -16.45 -0.77 9.38
CA GLU A 87 -17.91 -0.82 9.64
C GLU A 87 -18.60 0.55 9.57
N LYS A 88 -17.85 1.64 9.79
CA LYS A 88 -18.34 3.02 9.77
C LYS A 88 -17.98 3.80 8.51
N ALA A 89 -17.39 3.18 7.48
CA ALA A 89 -17.00 3.88 6.26
C ALA A 89 -18.17 4.65 5.65
N GLN A 90 -17.96 5.95 5.44
CA GLN A 90 -18.93 6.87 4.85
C GLN A 90 -18.47 7.26 3.45
N PHE A 91 -19.27 6.90 2.46
CA PHE A 91 -18.98 7.16 1.06
C PHE A 91 -19.58 8.48 0.59
N SER A 92 -18.81 9.21 -0.20
CA SER A 92 -19.25 10.42 -0.89
C SER A 92 -18.74 10.40 -2.33
N LEU A 93 -19.54 10.87 -3.28
CA LEU A 93 -19.16 10.93 -4.69
C LEU A 93 -19.16 12.36 -5.18
N TYR A 94 -18.08 12.72 -5.84
CA TYR A 94 -17.83 14.07 -6.32
C TYR A 94 -17.49 14.07 -7.80
N GLU A 95 -18.08 14.99 -8.56
CA GLU A 95 -17.64 15.36 -9.90
C GLU A 95 -16.45 16.32 -9.77
N SER A 96 -15.39 16.07 -10.54
CA SER A 96 -14.18 16.88 -10.57
C SER A 96 -13.93 17.42 -11.98
N ASP A 97 -13.04 18.40 -12.10
CA ASP A 97 -12.39 18.72 -13.35
C ASP A 97 -11.03 17.97 -13.48
N PRO A 98 -10.42 17.93 -14.69
CA PRO A 98 -9.18 17.20 -14.94
C PRO A 98 -7.96 17.71 -14.16
N ILE A 99 -7.84 19.02 -13.95
CA ILE A 99 -6.68 19.61 -13.28
C ILE A 99 -6.74 19.27 -11.80
N TYR A 100 -7.90 19.42 -11.16
CA TYR A 100 -8.03 19.10 -9.73
C TYR A 100 -7.81 17.61 -9.46
N LEU A 101 -8.37 16.74 -10.32
CA LEU A 101 -8.17 15.31 -10.20
C LEU A 101 -6.69 14.93 -10.32
N LYS A 102 -5.97 15.57 -11.25
CA LYS A 102 -4.53 15.38 -11.41
C LYS A 102 -3.73 15.87 -10.20
N CYS A 103 -4.13 16.99 -9.59
CA CYS A 103 -3.49 17.50 -8.38
C CYS A 103 -3.66 16.53 -7.21
N LEU A 104 -4.86 15.98 -7.02
CA LEU A 104 -5.12 14.96 -5.99
C LEU A 104 -4.32 13.68 -6.25
N LEU A 105 -4.25 13.20 -7.49
CA LEU A 105 -3.39 12.07 -7.85
C LEU A 105 -1.91 12.36 -7.56
N GLY A 106 -1.44 13.58 -7.84
CA GLY A 106 -0.10 14.03 -7.52
C GLY A 106 0.20 14.00 -6.03
N LEU A 107 -0.70 14.56 -5.20
CA LEU A 107 -0.60 14.52 -3.74
C LEU A 107 -0.48 13.09 -3.20
N ILE A 108 -1.18 12.13 -3.83
CA ILE A 108 -1.20 10.73 -3.40
C ILE A 108 0.02 9.95 -3.90
N GLN A 109 0.42 10.13 -5.17
CA GLN A 109 1.41 9.29 -5.85
C GLN A 109 2.84 9.81 -5.79
N LYS A 110 3.05 11.04 -5.35
CA LYS A 110 4.37 11.69 -5.36
C LYS A 110 4.75 12.16 -3.96
N ALA A 111 6.06 12.30 -3.77
CA ALA A 111 6.62 13.08 -2.68
C ALA A 111 6.89 14.52 -3.17
N PRO A 112 6.76 15.54 -2.30
CA PRO A 112 7.14 16.90 -2.67
C PRO A 112 8.63 16.97 -2.99
N ALA A 113 8.99 17.66 -4.07
CA ALA A 113 10.37 17.98 -4.44
C ALA A 113 10.96 19.03 -3.50
N THR A 114 10.13 19.89 -2.90
CA THR A 114 10.54 20.85 -1.89
C THR A 114 9.47 20.98 -0.83
N GLN A 115 9.88 20.97 0.44
CA GLN A 115 9.03 21.18 1.60
C GLN A 115 9.68 22.24 2.49
N ALA A 116 8.95 23.32 2.79
CA ALA A 116 9.46 24.44 3.58
C ALA A 116 8.33 25.11 4.37
N THR A 117 8.67 25.86 5.41
CA THR A 117 7.75 26.81 6.05
C THR A 117 7.96 28.19 5.44
N THR A 118 6.88 28.82 5.00
CA THR A 118 6.95 30.05 4.21
C THR A 118 7.17 31.30 5.07
N ASP A 119 8.12 32.13 4.64
CA ASP A 119 8.18 33.58 4.90
C ASP A 119 7.98 34.38 3.59
N LEU A 120 7.84 35.71 3.66
CA LEU A 120 7.50 36.55 2.51
C LEU A 120 8.55 36.51 1.38
N VAL A 121 9.84 36.49 1.74
CA VAL A 121 10.92 36.50 0.76
C VAL A 121 11.01 35.15 0.03
N SER A 122 10.73 34.06 0.74
CA SER A 122 10.77 32.71 0.17
C SER A 122 9.69 32.44 -0.88
N ILE A 123 8.47 33.01 -0.73
CA ILE A 123 7.36 32.74 -1.66
C ILE A 123 7.54 33.47 -2.98
N GLU A 124 7.92 34.76 -2.97
CA GLU A 124 8.11 35.54 -4.20
C GLU A 124 9.25 34.95 -5.03
N GLY A 125 10.37 34.61 -4.39
CA GLY A 125 11.49 33.92 -5.07
C GLY A 125 11.12 32.54 -5.62
N LEU A 126 10.16 31.82 -5.01
CA LEU A 126 9.63 30.58 -5.55
C LEU A 126 8.73 30.81 -6.76
N LEU A 127 7.85 31.82 -6.73
CA LEU A 127 7.00 32.16 -7.88
C LEU A 127 7.84 32.57 -9.09
N GLU A 128 8.89 33.36 -8.90
CA GLU A 128 9.80 33.74 -9.99
C GLU A 128 10.51 32.53 -10.60
N ARG A 129 10.91 31.54 -9.77
CA ARG A 129 11.45 30.27 -10.29
C ARG A 129 10.41 29.47 -11.08
N LEU A 130 9.17 29.39 -10.59
CA LEU A 130 8.08 28.70 -11.29
C LEU A 130 7.72 29.37 -12.63
N LYS A 131 7.83 30.70 -12.72
CA LYS A 131 7.68 31.46 -13.96
C LYS A 131 8.80 31.23 -14.98
N GLN A 132 9.91 30.63 -14.57
CA GLN A 132 11.00 30.25 -15.47
C GLN A 132 10.94 28.76 -15.88
N ASP A 133 10.22 27.95 -15.11
CA ASP A 133 10.08 26.51 -15.34
C ASP A 133 8.99 26.19 -16.41
N PRO A 134 9.36 25.62 -17.57
CA PRO A 134 8.39 25.20 -18.58
C PRO A 134 7.59 23.96 -18.19
N GLY A 135 7.96 23.30 -17.09
CA GLY A 135 7.36 22.08 -16.59
C GLY A 135 5.96 22.26 -16.02
N GLU A 136 5.49 21.15 -15.45
CA GLU A 136 4.23 21.05 -14.74
C GLU A 136 4.52 20.94 -13.25
N ASN A 137 3.98 21.88 -12.47
CA ASN A 137 4.23 21.97 -11.05
C ASN A 137 2.91 22.13 -10.28
N LEU A 138 2.85 21.51 -9.11
CA LEU A 138 1.78 21.71 -8.15
C LEU A 138 2.38 22.27 -6.88
N LEU A 139 1.96 23.47 -6.52
CA LEU A 139 2.27 24.09 -5.25
C LEU A 139 1.09 23.90 -4.31
N ILE A 140 1.33 23.28 -3.15
CA ILE A 140 0.34 23.15 -2.09
C ILE A 140 0.76 24.04 -0.93
N LEU A 141 -0.14 24.94 -0.52
CA LEU A 141 -0.02 25.71 0.70
C LEU A 141 -0.92 25.06 1.76
N LYS A 142 -0.27 24.52 2.81
CA LYS A 142 -0.90 23.78 3.88
C LYS A 142 -0.88 24.57 5.17
N LYS A 143 -2.05 24.80 5.77
CA LYS A 143 -2.19 25.37 7.12
C LYS A 143 -3.06 24.45 7.98
N GLY A 144 -2.42 23.79 8.96
CA GLY A 144 -3.12 22.76 9.73
C GLY A 144 -3.64 21.65 8.82
N GLU A 145 -4.96 21.55 8.72
CA GLU A 145 -5.67 20.62 7.83
C GLU A 145 -6.05 21.22 6.47
N ASP A 146 -5.97 22.54 6.29
CA ASP A 146 -6.40 23.19 5.05
C ASP A 146 -5.32 23.01 3.98
N PHE A 147 -5.69 22.40 2.86
CA PHE A 147 -4.81 22.22 1.70
C PHE A 147 -5.29 23.12 0.56
N ASN A 148 -4.45 24.05 0.12
CA ASN A 148 -4.73 24.94 -1.01
C ASN A 148 -3.81 24.58 -2.16
N PHE A 149 -4.37 24.31 -3.34
CA PHE A 149 -3.63 23.85 -4.52
C PHE A 149 -3.48 24.99 -5.52
N PHE A 150 -2.28 25.15 -6.05
CA PHE A 150 -1.95 26.11 -7.10
C PHE A 150 -1.20 25.36 -8.20
N TYR A 151 -1.84 25.27 -9.36
CA TYR A 151 -1.36 24.44 -10.45
C TYR A 151 -0.69 25.31 -11.52
N PHE A 152 0.58 25.01 -11.77
CA PHE A 152 1.41 25.71 -12.75
C PHE A 152 1.67 24.82 -13.96
N LEU A 153 1.46 25.38 -15.15
CA LEU A 153 1.75 24.72 -16.41
C LEU A 153 2.41 25.71 -17.36
N ARG A 154 3.56 25.33 -17.93
CA ARG A 154 4.28 26.14 -18.91
C ARG A 154 4.49 27.58 -18.42
N LYS A 155 5.09 27.72 -17.24
CA LYS A 155 5.47 29.01 -16.61
C LYS A 155 4.33 29.87 -16.08
N ARG A 156 3.09 29.39 -16.06
CA ARG A 156 1.93 30.17 -15.63
C ARG A 156 1.15 29.43 -14.54
N LEU A 157 0.67 30.18 -13.56
CA LEU A 157 -0.40 29.71 -12.67
C LEU A 157 -1.68 29.62 -13.50
N VAL A 158 -2.16 28.40 -13.73
CA VAL A 158 -3.34 28.14 -14.58
C VAL A 158 -4.61 28.01 -13.77
N GLU A 159 -4.51 27.41 -12.57
CA GLU A 159 -5.69 27.11 -11.75
C GLU A 159 -5.35 27.12 -10.26
N ALA A 160 -6.33 27.44 -9.42
CA ALA A 160 -6.19 27.38 -7.97
C ALA A 160 -7.44 26.80 -7.31
N TYR A 161 -7.23 25.96 -6.29
CA TYR A 161 -8.30 25.32 -5.52
C TYR A 161 -8.06 25.54 -4.04
N LEU A 162 -9.00 26.21 -3.38
CA LEU A 162 -8.81 26.70 -2.02
C LEU A 162 -9.78 26.01 -1.05
N ALA A 163 -9.26 25.46 0.04
CA ALA A 163 -10.05 24.76 1.06
C ALA A 163 -10.97 25.71 1.84
N THR A 164 -10.58 26.98 1.93
CA THR A 164 -11.33 28.03 2.61
C THR A 164 -11.35 29.28 1.71
N PRO A 165 -12.38 29.44 0.86
CA PRO A 165 -12.42 30.51 -0.15
C PRO A 165 -12.74 31.90 0.43
N ASP A 166 -12.91 32.03 1.75
CA ASP A 166 -13.25 33.29 2.42
C ASP A 166 -12.17 34.38 2.26
N HIS A 167 -10.96 34.00 1.84
CA HIS A 167 -9.82 34.90 1.62
C HIS A 167 -9.58 35.24 0.13
N VAL A 168 -10.55 34.96 -0.75
CA VAL A 168 -10.36 35.07 -2.21
C VAL A 168 -11.13 36.25 -2.77
N SER A 169 -10.41 37.21 -3.34
CA SER A 169 -10.99 38.27 -4.16
C SER A 169 -11.28 37.73 -5.55
N LYS A 170 -12.49 38.00 -6.07
CA LYS A 170 -12.86 37.65 -7.45
C LYS A 170 -12.26 38.60 -8.49
N GLU A 171 -11.78 39.76 -8.04
CA GLU A 171 -11.18 40.79 -8.91
C GLU A 171 -9.67 40.57 -9.06
N ASP A 172 -9.06 39.95 -8.06
CA ASP A 172 -7.62 39.67 -8.03
C ASP A 172 -7.27 38.48 -8.92
N SER A 173 -6.09 38.53 -9.52
CA SER A 173 -5.50 37.39 -10.21
C SER A 173 -5.24 36.22 -9.27
N LEU A 174 -5.03 35.03 -9.82
CA LEU A 174 -4.68 33.84 -9.02
C LEU A 174 -3.38 34.02 -8.24
N GLU A 175 -2.41 34.75 -8.80
CA GLU A 175 -1.13 35.04 -8.13
C GLU A 175 -1.32 36.02 -6.97
N GLU A 176 -2.11 37.07 -7.16
CA GLU A 176 -2.45 38.01 -6.10
C GLU A 176 -3.22 37.32 -4.96
N ASN A 177 -4.18 36.45 -5.28
CA ASN A 177 -4.89 35.66 -4.28
C ASN A 177 -3.95 34.69 -3.51
N LEU A 178 -3.01 34.05 -4.21
CA LEU A 178 -1.99 33.20 -3.58
C LEU A 178 -1.13 34.01 -2.60
N LEU A 179 -0.59 35.13 -3.06
CA LEU A 179 0.24 36.01 -2.25
C LEU A 179 -0.56 36.53 -1.05
N SER A 180 -1.76 37.05 -1.28
CA SER A 180 -2.67 37.55 -0.24
C SER A 180 -2.95 36.49 0.83
N TYR A 181 -3.17 35.23 0.43
CA TYR A 181 -3.30 34.13 1.38
C TYR A 181 -2.04 33.97 2.25
N VAL A 182 -0.84 33.92 1.64
CA VAL A 182 0.42 33.81 2.40
C VAL A 182 0.63 35.01 3.33
N TYR A 183 0.37 36.23 2.84
CA TYR A 183 0.50 37.47 3.60
C TYR A 183 -0.44 37.51 4.80
N THR A 184 -1.73 37.24 4.59
CA THR A 184 -2.75 37.38 5.66
C THR A 184 -2.70 36.21 6.64
N VAL A 185 -2.62 35.00 6.12
CA VAL A 185 -2.73 33.78 6.91
C VAL A 185 -1.39 33.42 7.56
N GLY A 186 -0.28 33.69 6.88
CA GLY A 186 1.09 33.44 7.34
C GLY A 186 1.52 34.29 8.54
N ILE A 187 0.96 35.50 8.70
CA ILE A 187 1.21 36.36 9.88
C ILE A 187 0.77 35.67 11.17
N SER A 188 -0.39 35.00 11.13
CA SER A 188 -0.97 34.36 12.32
C SER A 188 -0.33 33.01 12.67
N SER A 189 0.23 32.31 11.68
CA SER A 189 0.80 30.96 11.84
C SER A 189 1.62 30.58 10.61
N PRO A 190 2.73 29.83 10.76
CA PRO A 190 3.53 29.40 9.62
C PRO A 190 2.69 28.53 8.66
N VAL A 191 2.75 28.88 7.37
CA VAL A 191 2.15 28.10 6.28
C VAL A 191 3.21 27.15 5.74
N GLU A 192 2.88 25.88 5.62
CA GLU A 192 3.75 24.87 5.03
C GLU A 192 3.58 24.88 3.51
N LEU A 193 4.69 24.88 2.81
CA LEU A 193 4.79 24.87 1.35
C LEU A 193 5.26 23.49 0.91
N LEU A 194 4.49 22.86 0.03
CA LEU A 194 4.84 21.59 -0.61
C LEU A 194 4.84 21.80 -2.12
N LEU A 195 6.02 21.78 -2.74
CA LEU A 195 6.17 21.89 -4.18
C LEU A 195 6.38 20.50 -4.78
N TYR A 196 5.53 20.14 -5.73
CA TYR A 196 5.59 18.94 -6.53
C TYR A 196 5.96 19.33 -7.96
N SER A 197 6.98 18.69 -8.52
CA SER A 197 7.46 18.92 -9.88
C SER A 197 7.36 17.64 -10.71
N ASP A 198 7.24 17.79 -12.04
CA ASP A 198 7.04 16.69 -12.99
C ASP A 198 5.85 15.80 -12.61
N LEU A 199 4.65 16.39 -12.60
CA LEU A 199 3.39 15.80 -12.13
C LEU A 199 2.85 14.66 -13.04
N LYS A 200 3.70 13.66 -13.32
CA LYS A 200 3.34 12.43 -14.03
C LYS A 200 2.64 11.45 -13.10
N VAL A 201 1.34 11.31 -13.27
CA VAL A 201 0.48 10.38 -12.52
C VAL A 201 0.12 9.18 -13.38
N ALA A 202 -0.20 8.05 -12.76
CA ALA A 202 -0.55 6.81 -13.43
C ALA A 202 -1.83 6.18 -12.86
N GLY A 203 -2.43 5.29 -13.65
CA GLY A 203 -3.52 4.43 -13.19
C GLY A 203 -3.01 3.39 -12.20
N ALA A 204 -3.93 2.81 -11.43
CA ALA A 204 -3.63 1.66 -10.59
C ALA A 204 -3.19 0.47 -11.47
N PRO A 205 -2.27 -0.38 -10.99
CA PRO A 205 -1.78 -1.55 -11.74
C PRO A 205 -2.89 -2.59 -11.99
N ASP A 206 -3.93 -2.57 -11.16
CA ASP A 206 -5.13 -3.39 -11.25
C ASP A 206 -6.35 -2.64 -11.74
N ALA A 207 -6.16 -1.44 -12.31
CA ALA A 207 -7.19 -0.83 -13.12
C ALA A 207 -7.49 -1.74 -14.31
N TYR A 208 -8.78 -2.04 -14.53
CA TYR A 208 -9.19 -2.95 -15.59
C TYR A 208 -8.62 -2.48 -16.95
N PRO A 209 -7.98 -3.36 -17.72
CA PRO A 209 -7.68 -3.05 -19.10
C PRO A 209 -9.00 -2.85 -19.86
N SER A 210 -9.11 -1.73 -20.55
CA SER A 210 -10.20 -1.50 -21.48
C SER A 210 -10.18 -2.61 -22.55
N ALA A 211 -11.26 -3.38 -22.63
CA ALA A 211 -11.76 -4.08 -23.83
C ALA A 211 -11.50 -5.58 -24.10
N SER A 212 -11.14 -6.45 -23.13
CA SER A 212 -11.12 -7.90 -23.44
C SER A 212 -11.66 -8.87 -22.38
N ASP A 213 -11.75 -8.46 -21.11
CA ASP A 213 -12.40 -9.28 -20.09
C ASP A 213 -13.79 -8.73 -19.82
N ALA A 214 -14.80 -9.61 -19.83
CA ALA A 214 -16.16 -9.24 -19.47
C ALA A 214 -16.13 -8.54 -18.10
N ARG A 215 -16.59 -7.29 -18.04
CA ARG A 215 -16.70 -6.55 -16.78
C ARG A 215 -17.42 -7.44 -15.77
N PRO A 216 -16.88 -7.67 -14.57
CA PRO A 216 -17.63 -8.39 -13.56
C PRO A 216 -18.96 -7.69 -13.33
N SER A 217 -20.06 -8.44 -13.37
CA SER A 217 -21.41 -7.92 -13.09
C SER A 217 -21.50 -7.31 -11.69
N ALA A 218 -20.61 -7.71 -10.79
CA ALA A 218 -20.42 -7.16 -9.46
C ALA A 218 -18.94 -6.80 -9.23
N ILE A 219 -18.57 -5.58 -9.61
CA ILE A 219 -17.20 -5.04 -9.46
C ILE A 219 -16.69 -5.12 -8.01
N VAL A 220 -17.59 -4.97 -7.03
CA VAL A 220 -17.25 -5.04 -5.61
C VAL A 220 -16.91 -6.47 -5.23
N ASP A 221 -17.73 -7.44 -5.65
CA ASP A 221 -17.50 -8.84 -5.34
C ASP A 221 -16.20 -9.35 -5.98
N TYR A 222 -15.77 -8.75 -7.08
CA TYR A 222 -14.45 -9.00 -7.66
C TYR A 222 -13.34 -8.50 -6.75
N PHE A 223 -13.36 -7.22 -6.36
CA PHE A 223 -12.29 -6.63 -5.55
C PHE A 223 -12.28 -7.04 -4.07
N LEU A 224 -13.40 -7.56 -3.56
CA LEU A 224 -13.48 -8.12 -2.21
C LEU A 224 -12.97 -9.55 -2.10
N ARG A 225 -12.78 -10.24 -3.23
CA ARG A 225 -12.11 -11.54 -3.19
C ARG A 225 -10.68 -11.35 -2.68
N PRO A 226 -10.15 -12.33 -1.94
CA PRO A 226 -8.72 -12.37 -1.69
C PRO A 226 -8.00 -12.37 -3.04
N CYS A 227 -7.10 -11.39 -3.23
CA CYS A 227 -6.26 -11.30 -4.42
C CYS A 227 -4.95 -12.02 -4.12
N PRO A 228 -4.68 -13.18 -4.73
CA PRO A 228 -3.50 -13.96 -4.43
C PRO A 228 -2.21 -13.22 -4.78
N GLN A 229 -1.11 -13.71 -4.24
CA GLN A 229 0.21 -13.13 -4.39
C GLN A 229 1.19 -14.16 -4.94
N LEU A 230 2.13 -13.68 -5.75
CA LEU A 230 3.38 -14.37 -6.02
C LEU A 230 4.50 -13.69 -5.22
N ILE A 231 5.16 -14.44 -4.35
CA ILE A 231 6.42 -14.05 -3.75
C ILE A 231 7.53 -14.55 -4.66
N LEU A 232 8.11 -13.66 -5.45
CA LEU A 232 9.29 -13.93 -6.27
C LEU A 232 10.55 -13.85 -5.41
N ILE A 233 11.40 -14.86 -5.53
CA ILE A 233 12.75 -14.91 -4.98
C ILE A 233 13.71 -15.02 -6.17
N SER A 234 14.46 -13.95 -6.43
CA SER A 234 15.44 -13.91 -7.50
C SER A 234 16.67 -14.78 -7.17
N PRO A 235 17.47 -15.16 -8.18
CA PRO A 235 18.75 -15.85 -7.97
C PRO A 235 19.71 -15.03 -7.09
N GLN A 236 19.63 -13.71 -7.15
CA GLN A 236 20.42 -12.78 -6.35
C GLN A 236 19.87 -12.62 -4.92
N GLY A 237 18.77 -13.30 -4.60
CA GLY A 237 18.14 -13.32 -3.27
C GLY A 237 17.27 -12.10 -2.97
N SER A 238 16.92 -11.29 -3.98
CA SER A 238 15.90 -10.26 -3.81
C SER A 238 14.52 -10.90 -3.73
N ILE A 239 13.66 -10.36 -2.85
CA ILE A 239 12.27 -10.78 -2.70
C ILE A 239 11.39 -9.68 -3.27
N GLN A 240 10.46 -10.06 -4.14
CA GLN A 240 9.45 -9.17 -4.68
C GLN A 240 8.07 -9.82 -4.49
N LYS A 241 7.12 -9.08 -3.93
CA LYS A 241 5.73 -9.51 -3.86
C LYS A 241 4.98 -8.91 -5.05
N THR A 242 4.23 -9.75 -5.75
CA THR A 242 3.41 -9.35 -6.90
C THR A 242 1.99 -9.83 -6.70
N MET A 243 1.04 -8.91 -6.67
CA MET A 243 -0.38 -9.22 -6.58
C MET A 243 -0.91 -9.75 -7.92
N LEU A 244 -1.77 -10.75 -7.89
CA LEU A 244 -2.39 -11.38 -9.05
C LEU A 244 -3.74 -10.73 -9.36
N HIS A 245 -3.67 -9.51 -9.87
CA HIS A 245 -4.84 -8.69 -10.12
C HIS A 245 -5.57 -8.97 -11.43
N LYS A 246 -4.98 -9.76 -12.33
CA LYS A 246 -5.55 -10.08 -13.65
C LYS A 246 -6.09 -11.51 -13.66
N SER A 247 -7.20 -11.72 -14.36
CA SER A 247 -7.76 -13.06 -14.63
C SER A 247 -6.79 -13.93 -15.44
N VAL A 248 -5.93 -13.30 -16.26
CA VAL A 248 -4.84 -13.93 -17.00
C VAL A 248 -3.57 -13.15 -16.71
N PHE A 249 -2.60 -13.81 -16.08
CA PHE A 249 -1.34 -13.23 -15.66
C PHE A 249 -0.18 -13.96 -16.34
N THR A 250 0.61 -13.22 -17.12
CA THR A 250 1.68 -13.77 -17.97
C THR A 250 3.04 -13.65 -17.32
N ILE A 251 3.87 -14.68 -17.46
CA ILE A 251 5.21 -14.76 -16.87
C ILE A 251 6.20 -15.13 -17.97
N GLY A 252 7.30 -14.38 -18.08
CA GLY A 252 8.36 -14.67 -19.04
C GLY A 252 9.47 -13.63 -19.04
N ARG A 253 10.51 -13.84 -19.86
CA ARG A 253 11.62 -12.87 -19.95
C ARG A 253 11.34 -11.64 -20.80
N SER A 254 10.29 -11.68 -21.65
CA SER A 254 9.93 -10.52 -22.46
C SER A 254 9.35 -9.43 -21.56
N THR A 255 9.64 -8.17 -21.87
CA THR A 255 9.07 -7.00 -21.19
C THR A 255 7.57 -6.82 -21.44
N GLU A 256 6.99 -7.64 -22.32
CA GLU A 256 5.55 -7.70 -22.60
C GLU A 256 4.75 -8.52 -21.59
N ASN A 257 5.40 -9.30 -20.71
CA ASN A 257 4.71 -10.08 -19.68
C ASN A 257 4.39 -9.26 -18.44
N ASP A 258 3.38 -9.69 -17.69
CA ASP A 258 2.99 -9.07 -16.41
C ASP A 258 4.05 -9.24 -15.32
N LEU A 259 4.72 -10.40 -15.30
CA LEU A 259 5.91 -10.63 -14.49
C LEU A 259 7.11 -10.94 -15.38
N VAL A 260 8.04 -9.98 -15.42
CA VAL A 260 9.28 -10.10 -16.18
C VAL A 260 10.33 -10.82 -15.34
N LEU A 261 10.75 -11.99 -15.80
CA LEU A 261 11.84 -12.77 -15.21
C LEU A 261 13.04 -12.72 -16.16
N ASP A 262 13.95 -11.78 -15.91
CA ASP A 262 15.14 -11.57 -16.75
C ASP A 262 16.18 -12.68 -16.55
N ASP A 263 15.99 -13.79 -17.25
CA ASP A 263 16.89 -14.93 -17.25
C ASP A 263 16.85 -15.64 -18.61
N SER A 264 18.04 -16.00 -19.11
CA SER A 264 18.25 -16.80 -20.31
C SER A 264 17.52 -18.15 -20.33
N LEU A 265 17.29 -18.75 -19.16
CA LEU A 265 16.56 -20.00 -18.95
C LEU A 265 15.04 -19.82 -19.01
N VAL A 266 14.55 -18.58 -19.08
CA VAL A 266 13.13 -18.28 -19.16
C VAL A 266 12.76 -17.98 -20.61
N SER A 267 11.74 -18.66 -21.15
CA SER A 267 11.17 -18.34 -22.47
C SER A 267 10.57 -16.92 -22.51
N ARG A 268 10.50 -16.33 -23.71
CA ARG A 268 9.91 -14.98 -23.91
C ARG A 268 8.52 -14.87 -23.29
N LYS A 269 7.67 -15.86 -23.55
CA LYS A 269 6.42 -16.14 -22.83
C LYS A 269 6.59 -17.56 -22.28
N HIS A 270 6.65 -17.71 -20.96
CA HIS A 270 7.03 -18.98 -20.32
C HIS A 270 5.82 -19.67 -19.72
N ALA A 271 5.02 -18.92 -18.96
CA ALA A 271 3.86 -19.44 -18.27
C ALA A 271 2.71 -18.44 -18.31
N THR A 272 1.50 -18.97 -18.21
CA THR A 272 0.30 -18.18 -17.98
C THR A 272 -0.39 -18.72 -16.73
N LEU A 273 -0.69 -17.84 -15.79
CA LEU A 273 -1.54 -18.14 -14.65
C LEU A 273 -2.95 -17.63 -14.94
N ARG A 274 -3.94 -18.52 -14.97
CA ARG A 274 -5.34 -18.20 -15.26
C ARG A 274 -6.21 -18.39 -14.03
N GLN A 275 -7.00 -17.39 -13.70
CA GLN A 275 -8.08 -17.51 -12.74
C GLN A 275 -9.26 -18.25 -13.37
N GLN A 276 -9.72 -19.31 -12.71
CA GLN A 276 -10.88 -20.12 -13.09
C GLN A 276 -11.83 -20.20 -11.89
N GLY A 277 -12.73 -19.21 -11.77
CA GLY A 277 -13.56 -19.06 -10.57
C GLY A 277 -12.72 -18.62 -9.37
N GLU A 278 -12.70 -19.43 -8.31
CA GLU A 278 -11.86 -19.21 -7.12
C GLU A 278 -10.47 -19.84 -7.26
N ASP A 279 -10.24 -20.62 -8.32
CA ASP A 279 -9.02 -21.36 -8.53
C ASP A 279 -8.04 -20.66 -9.46
N TYR A 280 -6.76 -21.01 -9.32
CA TYR A 280 -5.69 -20.50 -10.17
C TYR A 280 -4.98 -21.67 -10.84
N VAL A 281 -4.94 -21.65 -12.17
CA VAL A 281 -4.33 -22.70 -12.99
C VAL A 281 -3.09 -22.14 -13.67
N LEU A 282 -1.94 -22.72 -13.36
CA LEU A 282 -0.67 -22.41 -14.00
C LEU A 282 -0.47 -23.31 -15.22
N GLU A 283 -0.24 -22.71 -16.38
CA GLU A 283 -0.05 -23.38 -17.67
C GLU A 283 1.33 -23.02 -18.24
N ASP A 284 2.09 -24.02 -18.68
CA ASP A 284 3.33 -23.84 -19.43
C ASP A 284 3.02 -23.49 -20.89
N GLU A 285 3.61 -22.39 -21.37
CA GLU A 285 3.38 -21.87 -22.73
C GLU A 285 4.38 -22.47 -23.73
N LYS A 286 4.58 -23.79 -23.67
CA LYS A 286 5.58 -24.54 -24.45
C LYS A 286 6.98 -23.97 -24.24
N SER A 287 7.33 -23.75 -22.99
CA SER A 287 8.63 -23.19 -22.63
C SER A 287 9.77 -24.17 -22.95
N ARG A 288 11.01 -23.66 -23.05
CA ARG A 288 12.16 -24.52 -23.35
C ARG A 288 12.55 -25.42 -22.17
N ASN A 289 12.43 -24.91 -20.95
CA ASN A 289 12.95 -25.54 -19.74
C ASN A 289 11.85 -26.07 -18.79
N GLY A 290 10.58 -25.84 -19.13
CA GLY A 290 9.44 -26.26 -18.34
C GLY A 290 9.28 -25.48 -17.03
N ILE A 291 8.20 -25.82 -16.32
CA ILE A 291 7.87 -25.30 -14.99
C ILE A 291 7.98 -26.46 -14.01
N LEU A 292 8.55 -26.21 -12.84
CA LEU A 292 8.46 -27.12 -11.70
C LEU A 292 7.52 -26.53 -10.65
N VAL A 293 6.60 -27.33 -10.12
CA VAL A 293 5.78 -26.98 -8.96
C VAL A 293 6.02 -28.00 -7.88
N ASN A 294 6.43 -27.53 -6.69
CA ASN A 294 6.87 -28.36 -5.57
C ASN A 294 7.93 -29.41 -5.96
N SER A 295 8.84 -29.02 -6.87
CA SER A 295 9.91 -29.85 -7.47
C SER A 295 9.46 -30.86 -8.54
N GLU A 296 8.19 -30.90 -8.89
CA GLU A 296 7.66 -31.79 -9.93
C GLU A 296 7.41 -31.03 -11.24
N PRO A 297 7.79 -31.56 -12.41
CA PRO A 297 7.54 -30.92 -13.70
C PRO A 297 6.05 -30.93 -14.05
N VAL A 298 5.53 -29.77 -14.43
CA VAL A 298 4.12 -29.58 -14.79
C VAL A 298 3.99 -28.86 -16.13
N SER A 299 3.02 -29.28 -16.93
CA SER A 299 2.54 -28.53 -18.10
C SER A 299 1.28 -27.72 -17.80
N ARG A 300 0.49 -28.20 -16.84
CA ARG A 300 -0.74 -27.55 -16.34
C ARG A 300 -1.05 -28.03 -14.94
N VAL A 301 -1.25 -27.13 -13.98
CA VAL A 301 -1.57 -27.49 -12.59
C VAL A 301 -2.48 -26.45 -11.94
N ARG A 302 -3.42 -26.91 -11.12
CA ARG A 302 -4.17 -26.03 -10.20
C ARG A 302 -3.29 -25.75 -8.98
N LEU A 303 -3.02 -24.49 -8.73
CA LEU A 303 -2.20 -24.07 -7.59
C LEU A 303 -3.01 -24.09 -6.29
N SER A 304 -2.34 -24.48 -5.22
CA SER A 304 -2.81 -24.39 -3.84
C SER A 304 -1.98 -23.37 -3.07
N ASP A 305 -2.54 -22.85 -1.98
CA ASP A 305 -1.84 -21.91 -1.11
C ASP A 305 -0.49 -22.49 -0.63
N GLY A 306 0.56 -21.67 -0.73
CA GLY A 306 1.92 -22.05 -0.35
C GLY A 306 2.73 -22.76 -1.44
N ASP A 307 2.15 -23.09 -2.59
CA ASP A 307 2.83 -23.81 -3.66
C ASP A 307 4.10 -23.09 -4.14
N LYS A 308 5.18 -23.85 -4.31
CA LYS A 308 6.47 -23.34 -4.77
C LYS A 308 6.63 -23.61 -6.25
N ILE A 309 6.72 -22.55 -7.04
CA ILE A 309 6.88 -22.61 -8.49
C ILE A 309 8.34 -22.28 -8.81
N GLN A 310 8.97 -23.01 -9.72
CA GLN A 310 10.29 -22.68 -10.25
C GLN A 310 10.21 -22.51 -11.76
N ILE A 311 10.72 -21.38 -12.24
CA ILE A 311 10.78 -20.99 -13.65
C ILE A 311 12.19 -20.47 -13.92
N GLY A 312 12.97 -21.21 -14.71
CA GLY A 312 14.40 -20.94 -14.88
C GLY A 312 15.14 -20.97 -13.53
N SER A 313 15.90 -19.92 -13.23
CA SER A 313 16.58 -19.75 -11.94
C SER A 313 15.73 -19.08 -10.85
N PHE A 314 14.53 -18.60 -11.19
CA PHE A 314 13.64 -17.93 -10.25
C PHE A 314 12.77 -18.93 -9.49
N LYS A 315 12.57 -18.66 -8.20
CA LYS A 315 11.61 -19.36 -7.35
C LYS A 315 10.48 -18.42 -7.00
N LEU A 316 9.24 -18.87 -7.15
CA LEU A 316 8.05 -18.15 -6.75
C LEU A 316 7.31 -18.97 -5.70
N GLN A 317 6.60 -18.29 -4.81
CA GLN A 317 5.62 -18.92 -3.93
C GLN A 317 4.26 -18.31 -4.19
N PHE A 318 3.29 -19.14 -4.53
CA PHE A 318 1.90 -18.74 -4.65
C PHE A 318 1.26 -18.71 -3.27
N LEU A 319 0.63 -17.61 -2.93
CA LEU A 319 -0.14 -17.44 -1.71
C LEU A 319 -1.54 -16.99 -2.07
N LEU A 320 -2.55 -17.72 -1.61
CA LEU A 320 -3.88 -17.15 -1.50
C LEU A 320 -3.77 -16.12 -0.38
N SER A 321 -4.03 -14.85 -0.66
CA SER A 321 -4.16 -13.91 0.45
C SER A 321 -5.29 -14.43 1.32
N ASP A 322 -5.06 -14.57 2.62
CA ASP A 322 -6.19 -14.80 3.52
C ASP A 322 -7.14 -13.62 3.30
N SER A 323 -8.35 -13.93 2.84
CA SER A 323 -9.46 -13.03 3.00
C SER A 323 -9.51 -12.77 4.49
N LEU A 324 -9.08 -11.57 4.89
CA LEU A 324 -9.11 -11.17 6.29
C LEU A 324 -10.52 -11.40 6.83
N GLY A 325 -10.67 -12.48 7.59
CA GLY A 325 -11.83 -12.89 8.36
C GLY A 325 -13.19 -12.51 7.77
N VAL A 326 -13.63 -13.18 6.71
CA VAL A 326 -15.09 -13.33 6.50
C VAL A 326 -15.55 -14.43 7.46
N VAL A 327 -15.84 -14.03 8.70
CA VAL A 327 -16.71 -14.82 9.57
C VAL A 327 -18.09 -14.84 8.93
N GLY A 328 -18.51 -16.02 8.50
CA GLY A 328 -19.93 -16.41 8.45
C GLY A 328 -20.63 -16.23 7.10
N LYS A 329 -20.61 -17.30 6.31
CA LYS A 329 -21.84 -18.03 5.92
C LYS A 329 -21.45 -19.40 5.37
N LYS A 330 -21.34 -20.39 6.28
CA LYS A 330 -21.47 -21.79 5.88
C LYS A 330 -22.94 -22.07 5.61
N ALA A 331 -23.19 -22.71 4.48
CA ALA A 331 -24.47 -23.28 4.10
C ALA A 331 -25.00 -24.24 5.20
N ALA A 332 -26.31 -24.20 5.39
CA ALA A 332 -27.11 -25.17 6.15
C ALA A 332 -26.95 -26.59 5.54
N THR A 333 -27.13 -27.74 6.20
CA THR A 333 -27.89 -28.15 7.40
C THR A 333 -27.39 -29.57 7.85
N PRO A 334 -28.08 -30.31 8.74
CA PRO A 334 -27.86 -30.55 10.18
C PRO A 334 -26.98 -31.81 10.46
N THR A 335 -26.56 -32.16 11.69
CA THR A 335 -27.35 -32.87 12.72
C THR A 335 -26.42 -33.25 13.88
N GLY A 336 -26.91 -33.20 15.13
CA GLY A 336 -26.54 -34.16 16.19
C GLY A 336 -25.42 -33.78 17.18
N ASP A 337 -25.87 -33.32 18.35
CA ASP A 337 -25.40 -33.64 19.71
C ASP A 337 -23.95 -33.39 20.16
N GLU A 338 -23.86 -32.39 21.05
CA GLU A 338 -23.18 -32.38 22.35
C GLU A 338 -21.76 -33.00 22.46
N THR A 339 -20.76 -32.16 22.77
CA THR A 339 -20.15 -32.13 24.11
C THR A 339 -19.34 -30.83 24.28
N MET A 340 -19.73 -30.02 25.25
CA MET A 340 -19.01 -28.82 25.70
C MET A 340 -17.80 -29.22 26.56
N VAL A 341 -16.60 -28.82 26.17
CA VAL A 341 -15.48 -28.63 27.10
C VAL A 341 -15.03 -27.18 26.99
N ARG A 342 -15.10 -26.50 28.14
CA ARG A 342 -14.77 -25.09 28.37
C ARG A 342 -13.34 -24.78 27.98
N THR A 343 -13.13 -23.66 27.28
CA THR A 343 -11.83 -22.96 27.26
C THR A 343 -11.99 -21.64 28.00
N ASP A 344 -11.12 -21.46 28.99
CA ASP A 344 -11.20 -20.43 30.01
C ASP A 344 -11.04 -19.00 29.48
N GLN A 345 -11.87 -18.16 30.08
CA GLN A 345 -11.69 -16.74 30.38
C GLN A 345 -10.23 -16.30 30.59
N HIS A 346 -9.72 -15.49 29.65
CA HIS A 346 -8.83 -14.36 29.95
C HIS A 346 -8.92 -13.33 28.80
N LEU A 347 -10.06 -12.61 28.71
CA LEU A 347 -10.25 -11.46 27.81
C LEU A 347 -10.96 -10.28 28.52
N LEU A 348 -10.80 -10.19 29.83
CA LEU A 348 -11.29 -9.05 30.61
C LEU A 348 -10.14 -8.56 31.49
N ASP A 349 -9.33 -7.65 30.94
CA ASP A 349 -8.78 -6.52 31.68
C ASP A 349 -8.33 -5.42 30.71
N GLY A 350 -8.96 -4.25 30.86
CA GLY A 350 -8.94 -3.13 29.94
C GLY A 350 -7.76 -2.20 30.11
N ARG A 351 -6.57 -2.63 29.67
CA ARG A 351 -5.43 -1.74 29.35
C ARG A 351 -4.59 -2.37 28.23
N ALA A 352 -5.07 -2.31 26.99
CA ALA A 352 -4.25 -2.71 25.84
C ALA A 352 -3.04 -1.75 25.73
N ARG A 353 -1.87 -2.19 26.21
CA ARG A 353 -0.59 -1.51 25.90
C ARG A 353 -0.46 -1.48 24.38
N ARG A 354 -0.45 -0.28 23.79
CA ARG A 354 -0.08 -0.12 22.38
C ARG A 354 1.32 -0.74 22.21
N GLN A 355 1.47 -1.63 21.23
CA GLN A 355 2.76 -2.23 20.90
C GLN A 355 3.70 -1.10 20.43
N PRO A 356 4.78 -0.80 21.17
CA PRO A 356 5.79 0.16 20.75
C PRO A 356 6.42 -0.30 19.44
N ARG A 357 6.88 0.61 18.57
CA ARG A 357 7.57 0.20 17.34
C ARG A 357 8.98 -0.27 17.70
N CYS A 358 9.38 -1.44 17.22
CA CYS A 358 10.73 -1.96 17.42
C CYS A 358 11.49 -2.05 16.10
N TRP A 359 12.68 -1.46 16.06
CA TRP A 359 13.60 -1.50 14.94
C TRP A 359 14.85 -2.28 15.29
N LEU A 360 15.36 -3.04 14.32
CA LEU A 360 16.67 -3.68 14.36
C LEU A 360 17.57 -3.02 13.33
N GLU A 361 18.65 -2.40 13.78
CA GLU A 361 19.69 -1.85 12.92
C GLU A 361 20.93 -2.74 12.94
N VAL A 362 21.41 -3.16 11.76
CA VAL A 362 22.62 -3.97 11.66
C VAL A 362 23.84 -3.07 11.89
N VAL A 363 24.47 -3.18 13.05
CA VAL A 363 25.67 -2.39 13.39
C VAL A 363 26.97 -3.09 12.98
N SER A 364 26.95 -4.42 12.90
CA SER A 364 28.06 -5.25 12.41
C SER A 364 27.54 -6.48 11.67
N GLY A 365 28.29 -6.97 10.69
CA GLY A 365 27.92 -8.13 9.85
C GLY A 365 27.62 -7.77 8.38
N PRO A 366 27.22 -8.77 7.57
CA PRO A 366 27.12 -8.64 6.10
C PRO A 366 26.15 -7.56 5.59
N LEU A 367 25.21 -7.14 6.43
CA LEU A 367 24.18 -6.16 6.10
C LEU A 367 24.33 -4.84 6.89
N ARG A 368 25.54 -4.50 7.35
CA ARG A 368 25.79 -3.27 8.14
C ARG A 368 25.09 -2.05 7.54
N GLY A 369 24.32 -1.34 8.36
CA GLY A 369 23.49 -0.17 8.00
C GLY A 369 22.06 -0.51 7.57
N ALA A 370 21.71 -1.78 7.34
CA ALA A 370 20.34 -2.18 7.09
C ALA A 370 19.48 -2.03 8.34
N ARG A 371 18.21 -1.65 8.16
CA ARG A 371 17.23 -1.50 9.23
C ARG A 371 16.00 -2.34 8.93
N PHE A 372 15.49 -3.04 9.92
CA PHE A 372 14.31 -3.89 9.85
C PHE A 372 13.30 -3.44 10.90
N GLU A 373 12.03 -3.31 10.51
CA GLU A 373 10.95 -3.08 11.47
C GLU A 373 10.37 -4.43 11.93
N ILE A 374 10.11 -4.56 13.23
CA ILE A 374 9.36 -5.68 13.79
C ILE A 374 7.87 -5.29 13.75
N SER A 375 7.22 -5.54 12.61
CA SER A 375 5.84 -5.13 12.33
C SER A 375 4.79 -6.18 12.68
N GLU A 376 5.20 -7.38 13.13
CA GLU A 376 4.32 -8.53 13.39
C GLU A 376 4.30 -8.92 14.88
N VAL A 377 3.31 -9.73 15.27
CA VAL A 377 3.22 -10.34 16.63
C VAL A 377 4.43 -11.24 16.91
N LYS A 378 5.04 -11.81 15.85
CA LYS A 378 6.19 -12.72 15.88
C LYS A 378 7.04 -12.54 14.63
N THR A 379 8.36 -12.32 14.78
CA THR A 379 9.31 -12.14 13.67
C THR A 379 10.50 -13.08 13.84
N VAL A 380 10.77 -13.92 12.84
CA VAL A 380 11.88 -14.87 12.82
C VAL A 380 13.13 -14.22 12.21
N LEU A 381 14.28 -14.37 12.87
CA LEU A 381 15.59 -13.94 12.40
C LEU A 381 16.44 -15.15 12.00
N GLY A 382 17.24 -15.02 10.93
CA GLY A 382 18.23 -16.04 10.59
C GLY A 382 18.87 -15.83 9.23
N ARG A 383 19.71 -16.77 8.80
CA ARG A 383 20.43 -16.66 7.52
C ARG A 383 19.58 -17.00 6.29
N SER A 384 18.46 -17.70 6.46
CA SER A 384 17.56 -18.15 5.37
C SER A 384 16.31 -18.84 5.93
N GLN A 385 15.13 -18.74 5.32
CA GLN A 385 13.86 -19.27 5.89
C GLN A 385 13.38 -18.49 7.13
N ALA A 386 13.74 -17.23 7.23
CA ALA A 386 13.40 -16.30 8.30
C ALA A 386 12.81 -15.02 7.71
N ASP A 387 12.03 -14.28 8.49
CA ASP A 387 11.41 -13.01 8.08
C ASP A 387 12.47 -11.91 7.90
N VAL A 388 13.45 -11.86 8.81
CA VAL A 388 14.66 -11.02 8.69
C VAL A 388 15.83 -11.91 8.33
N VAL A 389 16.28 -11.80 7.07
CA VAL A 389 17.38 -12.60 6.52
C VAL A 389 18.71 -11.86 6.63
N LEU A 390 19.60 -12.33 7.52
CA LEU A 390 20.84 -11.63 7.88
C LEU A 390 22.02 -11.87 6.93
N LYS A 391 21.88 -12.76 5.94
CA LYS A 391 22.95 -13.21 5.03
C LYS A 391 24.26 -13.62 5.73
N ASP A 392 24.16 -14.09 6.97
CA ASP A 392 25.30 -14.49 7.79
C ASP A 392 25.49 -16.01 7.78
N PRO A 393 26.60 -16.54 7.22
CA PRO A 393 26.84 -17.97 7.18
C PRO A 393 26.89 -18.65 8.56
N LYS A 394 27.26 -17.90 9.61
CA LYS A 394 27.30 -18.38 11.00
C LYS A 394 25.97 -18.23 11.73
N ALA A 395 24.98 -17.55 11.17
CA ALA A 395 23.62 -17.61 11.70
C ALA A 395 22.95 -18.93 11.28
N SER A 396 21.96 -19.39 12.04
CA SER A 396 21.15 -20.56 11.69
C SER A 396 20.10 -20.14 10.68
N ARG A 397 19.54 -21.09 9.93
CA ARG A 397 18.49 -20.81 8.92
C ARG A 397 17.33 -20.04 9.58
N GLN A 398 16.72 -20.67 10.57
CA GLN A 398 15.88 -20.01 11.58
C GLN A 398 16.68 -19.99 12.87
N HIS A 399 17.20 -18.83 13.26
CA HIS A 399 18.11 -18.70 14.41
C HIS A 399 17.34 -18.35 15.68
N ALA A 400 16.46 -17.36 15.59
CA ALA A 400 15.69 -16.90 16.73
C ALA A 400 14.38 -16.25 16.29
N THR A 401 13.53 -15.96 17.25
CA THR A 401 12.31 -15.16 17.08
C THR A 401 12.31 -13.99 18.04
N ILE A 402 11.74 -12.88 17.60
CA ILE A 402 11.31 -11.77 18.45
C ILE A 402 9.78 -11.74 18.43
N GLU A 403 9.15 -11.72 19.60
CA GLU A 403 7.69 -11.65 19.73
C GLU A 403 7.28 -10.57 20.73
N TRP A 404 6.10 -9.98 20.53
CA TRP A 404 5.53 -9.02 21.47
C TRP A 404 4.70 -9.73 22.54
N THR A 405 4.97 -9.42 23.81
CA THR A 405 4.25 -9.97 24.97
C THR A 405 3.79 -8.85 25.91
N GLU A 406 2.98 -9.17 26.92
CA GLU A 406 2.51 -8.17 27.92
C GLU A 406 3.66 -7.46 28.64
N GLU A 407 4.80 -8.14 28.79
CA GLU A 407 6.02 -7.66 29.43
C GLU A 407 6.93 -6.82 28.50
N GLY A 408 6.74 -6.92 27.18
CA GLY A 408 7.57 -6.27 26.16
C GLY A 408 8.00 -7.20 25.02
N TYR A 409 8.94 -6.75 24.19
CA TYR A 409 9.54 -7.56 23.14
C TYR A 409 10.46 -8.64 23.72
N ARG A 410 10.20 -9.90 23.40
CA ARG A 410 10.93 -11.06 23.90
C ARG A 410 11.70 -11.72 22.77
N TYR A 411 13.00 -11.93 22.98
CA TYR A 411 13.86 -12.71 22.11
C TYR A 411 13.86 -14.18 22.53
N ILE A 412 13.78 -15.11 21.57
CA ILE A 412 13.79 -16.56 21.79
C ILE A 412 14.72 -17.21 20.76
N ASP A 413 15.82 -17.80 21.20
CA ASP A 413 16.72 -18.61 20.37
C ASP A 413 16.15 -20.02 20.15
N HIS A 414 16.15 -20.51 18.91
CA HIS A 414 15.57 -21.81 18.55
C HIS A 414 16.57 -22.97 18.61
N GLY A 415 17.55 -22.91 19.52
CA GLY A 415 18.64 -23.88 19.58
C GLY A 415 19.65 -23.68 18.46
N SER A 416 20.01 -22.42 18.21
CA SER A 416 20.90 -22.08 17.10
C SER A 416 22.30 -22.66 17.27
N THR A 417 22.97 -22.96 16.14
CA THR A 417 24.25 -23.68 16.14
C THR A 417 25.35 -22.93 16.88
N ASN A 418 25.38 -21.59 16.76
CA ASN A 418 26.39 -20.74 17.39
C ASN A 418 25.87 -20.00 18.65
N GLY A 419 24.59 -20.21 19.00
CA GLY A 419 23.92 -19.48 20.07
C GLY A 419 23.63 -18.01 19.75
N SER A 420 22.72 -17.44 20.53
CA SER A 420 22.39 -16.01 20.52
C SER A 420 22.95 -15.29 21.74
N PHE A 421 23.28 -14.02 21.59
CA PHE A 421 23.80 -13.18 22.65
C PHE A 421 23.08 -11.84 22.70
N ILE A 422 22.85 -11.29 23.89
CA ILE A 422 22.34 -9.93 24.09
C ILE A 422 23.27 -9.24 25.08
N ASN A 423 23.87 -8.11 24.65
CA ASN A 423 24.90 -7.38 25.40
C ASN A 423 26.02 -8.32 25.88
N ASP A 424 26.54 -9.12 24.95
CA ASP A 424 27.59 -10.15 25.12
C ASP A 424 27.27 -11.31 26.06
N GLN A 425 26.08 -11.37 26.65
CA GLN A 425 25.63 -12.51 27.43
C GLN A 425 24.87 -13.50 26.55
N ARG A 426 25.23 -14.78 26.62
CA ARG A 426 24.53 -15.84 25.87
C ARG A 426 23.12 -16.04 26.44
N VAL A 427 22.12 -16.11 25.56
CA VAL A 427 20.70 -16.21 25.96
C VAL A 427 19.96 -17.28 25.15
N THR A 428 18.95 -17.88 25.78
CA THR A 428 17.95 -18.72 25.09
C THR A 428 16.60 -18.01 25.03
N THR A 429 16.25 -17.25 26.06
CA THR A 429 15.10 -16.34 26.07
C THR A 429 15.43 -15.12 26.89
N ARG A 430 15.06 -13.92 26.42
CA ARG A 430 15.30 -12.67 27.17
C ARG A 430 14.34 -11.57 26.72
N LEU A 431 13.89 -10.75 27.67
CA LEU A 431 13.17 -9.51 27.37
C LEU A 431 14.15 -8.45 26.87
N MET A 432 13.81 -7.79 25.77
CA MET A 432 14.64 -6.81 25.09
C MET A 432 14.30 -5.40 25.55
N THR A 433 15.32 -4.55 25.62
CA THR A 433 15.22 -3.13 25.93
C THR A 433 15.78 -2.27 24.79
N SER A 434 15.29 -1.04 24.66
CA SER A 434 15.82 -0.10 23.68
C SER A 434 17.30 0.18 23.98
N GLY A 435 18.16 -0.01 22.98
CA GLY A 435 19.61 0.09 23.10
C GLY A 435 20.35 -1.24 23.15
N ASP A 436 19.66 -2.38 23.35
CA ASP A 436 20.29 -3.69 23.39
C ASP A 436 21.01 -4.03 22.08
N ILE A 437 22.14 -4.73 22.19
CA ILE A 437 22.85 -5.31 21.04
C ILE A 437 22.62 -6.82 21.02
N VAL A 438 21.88 -7.29 20.03
CA VAL A 438 21.61 -8.71 19.79
C VAL A 438 22.61 -9.24 18.77
N ARG A 439 23.39 -10.26 19.15
CA ARG A 439 24.35 -10.91 18.24
C ARG A 439 23.90 -12.33 17.91
N LEU A 440 23.80 -12.60 16.61
CA LEU A 440 23.59 -13.94 16.05
C LEU A 440 24.53 -14.20 14.88
N GLY A 441 25.33 -15.26 14.99
CA GLY A 441 26.47 -15.47 14.08
C GLY A 441 27.54 -14.38 14.27
N ASN A 442 27.95 -13.73 13.19
CA ASN A 442 28.80 -12.54 13.18
C ASN A 442 27.99 -11.22 13.07
N THR A 443 26.66 -11.29 13.06
CA THR A 443 25.79 -10.13 12.87
C THR A 443 25.36 -9.58 14.22
N GLU A 444 25.55 -8.29 14.41
CA GLU A 444 25.10 -7.53 15.58
C GLU A 444 23.98 -6.57 15.17
N LEU A 445 22.88 -6.63 15.90
CA LEU A 445 21.67 -5.85 15.69
C LEU A 445 21.45 -4.96 16.90
N LYS A 446 21.45 -3.64 16.70
CA LYS A 446 21.03 -2.68 17.70
C LYS A 446 19.52 -2.56 17.70
N VAL A 447 18.94 -2.72 18.88
CA VAL A 447 17.49 -2.65 19.11
C VAL A 447 17.11 -1.22 19.44
N THR A 448 16.08 -0.69 18.80
CA THR A 448 15.47 0.59 19.16
C THR A 448 13.98 0.38 19.33
N ILE A 449 13.47 0.62 20.54
CA ILE A 449 12.03 0.55 20.86
C ILE A 449 11.53 1.97 21.08
N GLU A 450 10.58 2.40 20.25
CA GLU A 450 9.94 3.72 20.27
C GLU A 450 8.51 3.57 20.81
N GLN A 451 8.19 4.30 21.89
CA GLN A 451 6.88 4.26 22.56
C GLN A 451 5.77 4.97 21.79
#